data_AF-A0A9D1L1B2-F1
#
_entry.id   AF-A0A9D1L1B2-F1
#
_cell.length_a   1.000
_cell.length_b   1.000
_cell.length_c   1.000
_cell.angle_alpha   90.00
_cell.angle_beta   90.00
_cell.angle_gamma   90.00
#
_symmetry.space_group_name_H-M   'P 1'
#
loop_
_entity.id
_entity.type
_entity.pdbx_description
1 polymer ?
#
loop_
_entity_poly.entity_id
_entity_poly.type
_entity_poly.pdbx_seq_one_letter_code
_entity_poly.pdbx_strand_id
1 'polypeptide(L)'
;MAQIELSVDLGSKFVTIYQKGIGLVLREPAIALAEKSGDKYVIREAGYRAESIMSTSLGGARVIAPIREGLIVDDEMCVLLLKHFLKKILPSGLFPPRVVAIVSISCAMTGSDRKAVEKCFLKAGVKEVTLVESPLSLLAYTGSIGGLFIDIGGGKTEVASVTNRGIACGVAVNIAGDAFNAAIIDEVYTRYGVKLGDYTVEKIKTSALSFYLNDEGSYAVSGGGRDGAPRSVMITAADMRDAVLPLVDDIIEVVMNVLNQTPPELSAEILRKGIFVTGGSSRIPGLKEYMEQAFELPLTPLYDGPNSVAIGGAKFLDDKRLLSDLLGVKLD
;
A
#
# COMPACT_ATOMS: atom_id res chain seq x y z
N MET A 1 32.24 -9.27 -6.09
CA MET A 1 31.31 -8.19 -6.49
C MET A 1 30.48 -7.86 -5.26
N ALA A 2 30.34 -6.59 -4.88
CA ALA A 2 29.52 -6.23 -3.72
C ALA A 2 28.06 -6.66 -3.96
N GLN A 3 27.42 -7.25 -2.94
CA GLN A 3 26.01 -7.63 -3.00
C GLN A 3 25.18 -6.67 -2.14
N ILE A 4 24.07 -6.19 -2.71
CA ILE A 4 23.06 -5.40 -2.01
C ILE A 4 21.79 -6.23 -1.95
N GLU A 5 21.26 -6.40 -0.75
CA GLU A 5 20.06 -7.17 -0.47
C GLU A 5 18.94 -6.21 -0.06
N LEU A 6 17.82 -6.25 -0.79
CA LEU A 6 16.70 -5.33 -0.63
C LEU A 6 15.44 -6.08 -0.20
N SER A 7 14.63 -5.45 0.66
CA SER A 7 13.23 -5.80 0.83
C SER A 7 12.38 -4.69 0.26
N VAL A 8 11.44 -5.05 -0.62
CA VAL A 8 10.63 -4.09 -1.38
C VAL A 8 9.16 -4.38 -1.16
N ASP A 9 8.42 -3.34 -0.77
CA ASP A 9 6.97 -3.30 -0.83
C ASP A 9 6.55 -2.47 -2.04
N LEU A 10 5.91 -3.14 -3.02
CA LEU A 10 5.45 -2.55 -4.28
C LEU A 10 3.98 -2.12 -4.17
N GLY A 11 3.71 -1.13 -3.32
CA GLY A 11 2.36 -0.63 -3.09
C GLY A 11 1.84 0.28 -4.22
N SER A 12 0.51 0.33 -4.39
CA SER A 12 -0.14 1.21 -5.37
C SER A 12 0.10 2.70 -5.12
N LYS A 13 0.20 3.10 -3.85
CA LYS A 13 0.43 4.49 -3.49
C LYS A 13 1.90 4.80 -3.25
N PHE A 14 2.64 3.89 -2.62
CA PHE A 14 4.05 4.07 -2.26
C PHE A 14 4.87 2.82 -2.60
N VAL A 15 6.09 3.04 -3.09
CA VAL A 15 7.13 2.02 -3.12
C VAL A 15 8.03 2.24 -1.91
N THR A 16 8.24 1.18 -1.12
CA THR A 16 9.09 1.22 0.07
C THR A 16 10.23 0.22 -0.09
N ILE A 17 11.46 0.65 0.13
CA ILE A 17 12.65 -0.21 0.01
C ILE A 17 13.47 -0.12 1.29
N TYR A 18 13.67 -1.28 1.90
CA TYR A 18 14.63 -1.53 2.97
C TYR A 18 15.90 -2.17 2.40
N GLN A 19 17.07 -1.76 2.87
CA GLN A 19 18.34 -2.39 2.55
C GLN A 19 18.93 -3.05 3.79
N LYS A 20 19.35 -4.31 3.67
CA LYS A 20 20.01 -5.03 4.76
C LYS A 20 21.25 -4.27 5.25
N GLY A 21 21.37 -4.14 6.57
CA GLY A 21 22.46 -3.42 7.23
C GLY A 21 22.39 -1.89 7.15
N ILE A 22 21.42 -1.31 6.42
CA ILE A 22 21.21 0.15 6.37
C ILE A 22 19.86 0.55 6.96
N GLY A 23 18.79 -0.17 6.64
CA GLY A 23 17.43 0.16 7.06
C GLY A 23 16.58 0.72 5.91
N LEU A 24 15.63 1.60 6.23
CA LEU A 24 14.75 2.24 5.24
C LEU A 24 15.57 3.17 4.35
N VAL A 25 15.71 2.85 3.07
CA VAL A 25 16.49 3.65 2.10
C VAL A 25 15.61 4.41 1.11
N LEU A 26 14.35 3.99 0.93
CA LEU A 26 13.41 4.67 0.07
C LEU A 26 11.97 4.48 0.54
N ARG A 27 11.22 5.57 0.54
CA ARG A 27 9.76 5.58 0.56
C ARG A 27 9.29 6.72 -0.31
N GLU A 28 8.73 6.39 -1.47
CA GLU A 28 8.34 7.38 -2.48
C GLU A 28 6.96 7.04 -3.03
N PRO A 29 6.12 8.04 -3.33
CA PRO A 29 4.91 7.84 -4.11
C PRO A 29 5.18 7.01 -5.37
N ALA A 30 4.32 6.05 -5.69
CA ALA A 30 4.45 5.15 -6.83
C ALA A 30 4.07 5.83 -8.17
N ILE A 31 4.50 7.08 -8.34
CA ILE A 31 4.17 7.93 -9.48
C ILE A 31 5.42 8.54 -10.10
N ALA A 32 5.33 8.84 -11.39
CA ALA A 32 6.36 9.58 -12.11
C ALA A 32 5.77 10.49 -13.18
N LEU A 33 6.56 11.47 -13.59
CA LEU A 33 6.34 12.29 -14.76
C LEU A 33 7.33 11.87 -15.83
N ALA A 34 6.84 11.46 -16.99
CA ALA A 34 7.67 11.12 -18.12
C ALA A 34 7.44 12.03 -19.32
N GLU A 35 8.49 12.17 -20.09
CA GLU A 35 8.47 12.86 -21.37
C GLU A 35 8.90 11.91 -22.47
N LYS A 36 8.41 12.17 -23.68
CA LYS A 36 8.77 11.38 -24.84
C LYS A 36 10.15 11.83 -25.35
N SER A 37 11.08 10.89 -25.47
CA SER A 37 12.38 11.08 -26.09
C SER A 37 12.51 10.12 -27.27
N GLY A 38 12.28 10.64 -28.48
CA GLY A 38 12.10 9.80 -29.69
C GLY A 38 10.85 8.93 -29.55
N ASP A 39 11.00 7.62 -29.64
CA ASP A 39 9.92 6.63 -29.47
C ASP A 39 9.82 6.05 -28.05
N LYS A 40 10.67 6.51 -27.12
CA LYS A 40 10.73 5.98 -25.75
C LYS A 40 10.29 7.03 -24.73
N TYR A 41 9.83 6.56 -23.58
CA TYR A 41 9.61 7.42 -22.43
C TYR A 41 10.85 7.49 -21.54
N VAL A 42 11.11 8.69 -21.00
CA VAL A 42 12.15 8.92 -19.98
C VAL A 42 11.51 9.60 -18.78
N ILE A 43 11.84 9.10 -17.58
CA ILE A 43 11.39 9.72 -16.33
C ILE A 43 12.09 11.07 -16.16
N ARG A 44 11.30 12.14 -16.08
CA ARG A 44 11.75 13.49 -15.69
C ARG A 44 11.89 13.56 -14.18
N GLU A 45 10.83 13.21 -13.45
CA GLU A 45 10.76 13.21 -12.00
C GLU A 45 9.93 12.02 -11.52
N ALA A 46 10.19 11.52 -10.31
CA ALA A 46 9.42 10.44 -9.68
C ALA A 46 9.21 10.73 -8.19
N GLY A 47 8.25 10.00 -7.59
CA GLY A 47 7.98 10.12 -6.16
C GLY A 47 7.44 11.48 -5.76
N TYR A 48 7.87 11.99 -4.60
CA TYR A 48 7.38 13.26 -4.06
C TYR A 48 7.65 14.46 -4.97
N ARG A 49 8.72 14.42 -5.78
CA ARG A 49 8.99 15.46 -6.77
C ARG A 49 7.95 15.45 -7.90
N ALA A 50 7.56 14.28 -8.37
CA ALA A 50 6.48 14.15 -9.34
C ALA A 50 5.15 14.62 -8.75
N GLU A 51 4.84 14.21 -7.52
CA GLU A 51 3.60 14.61 -6.81
C GLU A 51 3.48 16.14 -6.67
N SER A 52 4.56 16.80 -6.25
CA SER A 52 4.60 18.26 -6.10
C SER A 52 4.31 18.98 -7.43
N ILE A 53 4.89 18.51 -8.54
CA ILE A 53 4.64 19.11 -9.87
C ILE A 53 3.20 18.86 -10.34
N MET A 54 2.64 17.67 -10.07
CA MET A 54 1.24 17.36 -10.40
C MET A 54 0.24 18.31 -9.75
N SER A 55 0.57 18.89 -8.59
CA SER A 55 -0.29 19.86 -7.90
C SER A 55 -0.34 21.25 -8.56
N THR A 56 0.48 21.51 -9.58
CA THR A 56 0.59 22.83 -10.23
C THR A 56 0.35 22.77 -11.74
N SER A 57 1.34 22.36 -12.52
CA SER A 57 1.26 22.23 -13.98
C SER A 57 2.23 21.17 -14.47
N LEU A 58 1.74 20.26 -15.32
CA LEU A 58 2.53 19.14 -15.85
C LEU A 58 3.48 19.55 -16.98
N GLY A 59 3.26 20.71 -17.62
CA GLY A 59 4.09 21.19 -18.73
C GLY A 59 4.14 20.25 -19.93
N GLY A 60 3.10 19.44 -20.15
CA GLY A 60 3.03 18.43 -21.23
C GLY A 60 3.60 17.05 -20.87
N ALA A 61 4.10 16.85 -19.65
CA ALA A 61 4.54 15.54 -19.19
C ALA A 61 3.36 14.56 -19.01
N ARG A 62 3.61 13.28 -19.30
CA ARG A 62 2.68 12.17 -19.03
C ARG A 62 2.84 11.72 -17.58
N VAL A 63 1.73 11.65 -16.86
CA VAL A 63 1.68 11.02 -15.53
C VAL A 63 1.74 9.50 -15.69
N ILE A 64 2.63 8.88 -14.92
CA ILE A 64 2.82 7.44 -14.79
C ILE A 64 2.40 7.04 -13.38
N ALA A 65 1.47 6.10 -13.28
CA ALA A 65 1.09 5.41 -12.05
C ALA A 65 0.92 3.92 -12.40
N PRO A 66 2.02 3.15 -12.46
CA PRO A 66 2.04 1.86 -13.14
C PRO A 66 1.53 0.71 -12.25
N ILE A 67 1.23 1.00 -10.99
CA ILE A 67 0.73 0.04 -10.01
C ILE A 67 -0.64 0.51 -9.52
N ARG A 68 -1.67 -0.33 -9.67
CA ARG A 68 -3.05 -0.05 -9.23
C ARG A 68 -3.64 -1.29 -8.59
N GLU A 69 -4.30 -1.14 -7.44
CA GLU A 69 -4.91 -2.28 -6.70
C GLU A 69 -3.91 -3.43 -6.41
N GLY A 70 -2.64 -3.07 -6.18
CA GLY A 70 -1.53 -4.01 -6.00
C GLY A 70 -1.03 -4.69 -7.27
N LEU A 71 -1.61 -4.43 -8.45
CA LEU A 71 -1.24 -5.03 -9.74
C LEU A 71 -0.40 -4.08 -10.60
N ILE A 72 0.50 -4.64 -11.41
CA ILE A 72 1.23 -3.88 -12.43
C ILE A 72 0.32 -3.75 -13.66
N VAL A 73 -0.14 -2.54 -13.93
CA VAL A 73 -1.04 -2.24 -15.06
C VAL A 73 -0.30 -1.73 -16.30
N ASP A 74 0.98 -1.36 -16.14
CA ASP A 74 1.87 -0.95 -17.23
C ASP A 74 3.31 -1.40 -16.93
N ASP A 75 3.71 -2.54 -17.51
CA ASP A 75 5.05 -3.15 -17.35
C ASP A 75 6.19 -2.20 -17.73
N GLU A 76 6.05 -1.46 -18.83
CA GLU A 76 7.12 -0.59 -19.35
C GLU A 76 7.37 0.55 -18.36
N MET A 77 6.28 1.19 -17.92
CA MET A 77 6.34 2.29 -16.99
C MET A 77 6.77 1.84 -15.58
N CYS A 78 6.38 0.63 -15.16
CA CYS A 78 6.86 0.03 -13.91
C CYS A 78 8.38 -0.16 -13.92
N VAL A 79 8.94 -0.70 -15.01
CA VAL A 79 10.40 -0.87 -15.16
C VAL A 79 11.11 0.48 -15.12
N LEU A 80 10.57 1.52 -15.77
CA LEU A 80 11.15 2.86 -15.73
C LEU A 80 11.16 3.45 -14.31
N LEU A 81 10.04 3.31 -13.58
CA LEU A 81 9.91 3.77 -12.20
C LEU A 81 10.91 3.04 -11.28
N LEU A 82 10.97 1.71 -11.35
CA LEU A 82 11.90 0.89 -10.56
C LEU A 82 13.36 1.25 -10.86
N LYS A 83 13.73 1.43 -12.13
CA LYS A 83 15.09 1.87 -12.50
C LYS A 83 15.45 3.22 -11.87
N HIS A 84 14.50 4.15 -11.85
CA HIS A 84 14.71 5.46 -11.24
C HIS A 84 14.96 5.33 -9.73
N PHE A 85 14.12 4.58 -9.02
CA PHE A 85 14.27 4.36 -7.57
C PHE A 85 15.53 3.57 -7.21
N LEU A 86 15.87 2.51 -7.95
CA LEU A 86 17.12 1.77 -7.75
C LEU A 86 18.34 2.67 -7.99
N LYS A 87 18.35 3.47 -9.06
CA LYS A 87 19.44 4.43 -9.31
C LYS A 87 19.58 5.46 -8.19
N LYS A 88 18.48 5.84 -7.54
CA LYS A 88 18.48 6.80 -6.43
C LYS A 88 19.16 6.25 -5.16
N ILE A 89 19.03 4.95 -4.89
CA ILE A 89 19.55 4.33 -3.66
C ILE A 89 20.88 3.60 -3.83
N LEU A 90 21.21 3.14 -5.04
CA LEU A 90 22.41 2.36 -5.29
C LEU A 90 23.63 3.27 -5.53
N PRO A 91 24.83 2.85 -5.08
CA PRO A 91 26.06 3.59 -5.34
C PRO A 91 26.34 3.66 -6.85
N SER A 92 26.78 4.83 -7.32
CA SER A 92 27.26 5.02 -8.69
C SER A 92 28.72 4.54 -8.83
N GLY A 93 29.06 3.92 -9.96
CA GLY A 93 30.43 3.48 -10.22
C GLY A 93 30.57 2.55 -11.43
N LEU A 94 31.83 2.27 -11.82
CA LEU A 94 32.15 1.36 -12.94
C LEU A 94 31.76 -0.10 -12.67
N PHE A 95 31.67 -0.51 -11.41
CA PHE A 95 31.31 -1.86 -11.00
C PHE A 95 30.01 -1.83 -10.18
N PRO A 96 28.83 -1.88 -10.83
CA PRO A 96 27.57 -1.87 -10.11
C PRO A 96 27.46 -3.11 -9.20
N PRO A 97 26.86 -2.97 -8.01
CA PRO A 97 26.66 -4.10 -7.11
C PRO A 97 25.69 -5.12 -7.71
N ARG A 98 25.83 -6.39 -7.30
CA ARG A 98 24.80 -7.41 -7.51
C ARG A 98 23.63 -7.08 -6.58
N VAL A 99 22.44 -6.83 -7.13
CA VAL A 99 21.25 -6.56 -6.34
C VAL A 99 20.37 -7.80 -6.30
N VAL A 100 19.98 -8.23 -5.10
CA VAL A 100 18.97 -9.28 -4.88
C VAL A 100 17.83 -8.69 -4.05
N ALA A 101 16.59 -9.10 -4.31
CA ALA A 101 15.42 -8.51 -3.67
C ALA A 101 14.42 -9.56 -3.19
N ILE A 102 13.90 -9.35 -1.98
CA ILE A 102 12.63 -9.93 -1.52
C ILE A 102 11.55 -8.90 -1.81
N VAL A 103 10.54 -9.27 -2.59
CA VAL A 103 9.44 -8.38 -2.98
C VAL A 103 8.15 -8.89 -2.36
N SER A 104 7.56 -8.07 -1.50
CA SER A 104 6.26 -8.37 -0.90
C SER A 104 5.15 -8.13 -1.94
N ILE A 105 4.26 -9.11 -2.09
CA ILE A 105 3.16 -9.13 -3.05
C ILE A 105 1.86 -9.54 -2.38
N SER A 106 0.70 -9.28 -3.00
CA SER A 106 -0.57 -9.75 -2.44
C SER A 106 -0.63 -11.27 -2.31
N CYS A 107 -1.27 -11.77 -1.25
CA CYS A 107 -1.66 -13.19 -1.19
C CYS A 107 -2.70 -13.56 -2.26
N ALA A 108 -3.46 -12.60 -2.78
CA ALA A 108 -4.46 -12.80 -3.83
C ALA A 108 -3.91 -12.72 -5.27
N MET A 109 -2.60 -12.50 -5.48
CA MET A 109 -2.03 -12.37 -6.82
C MET A 109 -2.04 -13.69 -7.60
N THR A 110 -2.45 -13.63 -8.88
CA THR A 110 -2.41 -14.78 -9.79
C THR A 110 -0.99 -15.10 -10.24
N GLY A 111 -0.78 -16.29 -10.81
CA GLY A 111 0.52 -16.69 -11.36
C GLY A 111 1.04 -15.78 -12.48
N SER A 112 0.15 -15.18 -13.28
CA SER A 112 0.54 -14.18 -14.29
C SER A 112 1.00 -12.87 -13.65
N ASP A 113 0.31 -12.41 -12.60
CA ASP A 113 0.67 -11.16 -11.90
C ASP A 113 2.03 -11.29 -11.21
N ARG A 114 2.27 -12.44 -10.56
CA ARG A 114 3.57 -12.78 -9.95
C ARG A 114 4.71 -12.71 -10.97
N LYS A 115 4.51 -13.30 -12.17
CA LYS A 115 5.50 -13.25 -13.26
C LYS A 115 5.72 -11.83 -13.79
N ALA A 116 4.68 -11.00 -13.82
CA ALA A 116 4.81 -9.60 -14.24
C ALA A 116 5.69 -8.81 -13.25
N VAL A 117 5.50 -9.01 -11.94
CA VAL A 117 6.34 -8.42 -10.89
C VAL A 117 7.80 -8.85 -11.06
N GLU A 118 8.05 -10.16 -11.10
CA GLU A 118 9.40 -10.71 -11.27
C GLU A 118 10.10 -10.14 -12.52
N LYS A 119 9.42 -10.17 -13.66
CA LYS A 119 9.91 -9.62 -14.94
C LYS A 119 10.26 -8.15 -14.84
N CYS A 120 9.45 -7.34 -14.14
CA CYS A 120 9.72 -5.91 -13.97
C CYS A 120 10.99 -5.66 -13.14
N PHE A 121 11.15 -6.37 -12.02
CA PHE A 121 12.36 -6.25 -11.19
C PHE A 121 13.62 -6.72 -11.92
N LEU A 122 13.56 -7.85 -12.63
CA LEU A 122 14.68 -8.35 -13.43
C LEU A 122 15.08 -7.36 -14.53
N LYS A 123 14.10 -6.81 -15.26
CA LYS A 123 14.34 -5.77 -16.28
C LYS A 123 14.82 -4.44 -15.69
N ALA A 124 14.51 -4.16 -14.43
CA ALA A 124 14.99 -2.99 -13.71
C ALA A 124 16.46 -3.10 -13.26
N GLY A 125 17.03 -4.31 -13.29
CA GLY A 125 18.45 -4.56 -12.98
C GLY A 125 18.68 -5.40 -11.73
N VAL A 126 17.62 -5.85 -11.04
CA VAL A 126 17.74 -6.83 -9.96
C VAL A 126 18.11 -8.19 -10.55
N LYS A 127 19.03 -8.90 -9.89
CA LYS A 127 19.59 -10.16 -10.38
C LYS A 127 18.82 -11.38 -9.92
N GLU A 128 18.28 -11.33 -8.71
CA GLU A 128 17.45 -12.38 -8.13
C GLU A 128 16.28 -11.75 -7.40
N VAL A 129 15.09 -12.31 -7.60
CA VAL A 129 13.85 -11.81 -7.01
C VAL A 129 13.16 -12.98 -6.33
N THR A 130 12.90 -12.84 -5.04
CA THR A 130 12.05 -13.76 -4.27
C THR A 130 10.75 -13.04 -3.96
N LEU A 131 9.63 -13.58 -4.44
CA LEU A 131 8.31 -13.04 -4.13
C LEU A 131 7.82 -13.65 -2.82
N VAL A 132 7.25 -12.82 -1.96
CA VAL A 132 6.70 -13.24 -0.66
C VAL A 132 5.35 -12.58 -0.47
N GLU A 133 4.35 -13.31 -0.02
CA GLU A 133 3.05 -12.74 0.29
C GLU A 133 3.16 -11.77 1.49
N SER A 134 2.60 -10.56 1.36
CA SER A 134 2.66 -9.50 2.39
C SER A 134 2.24 -9.96 3.80
N PRO A 135 1.24 -10.84 3.99
CA PRO A 135 0.90 -11.32 5.33
C PRO A 135 2.03 -12.10 6.01
N LEU A 136 2.88 -12.79 5.25
CA LEU A 136 4.07 -13.46 5.80
C LEU A 136 5.11 -12.45 6.27
N SER A 137 5.32 -11.37 5.49
CA SER A 137 6.15 -10.25 5.91
C SER A 137 5.62 -9.62 7.21
N LEU A 138 4.31 -9.45 7.36
CA LEU A 138 3.70 -8.92 8.59
C LEU A 138 3.85 -9.88 9.78
N LEU A 139 3.75 -11.19 9.57
CA LEU A 139 4.08 -12.19 10.59
C LEU A 139 5.52 -12.02 11.06
N ALA A 140 6.47 -11.91 10.13
CA ALA A 140 7.89 -11.69 10.46
C ALA A 140 8.14 -10.35 11.16
N TYR A 141 7.41 -9.29 10.78
CA TYR A 141 7.46 -7.99 11.46
C TYR A 141 7.06 -8.09 12.94
N THR A 142 5.96 -8.80 13.22
CA THR A 142 5.44 -8.93 14.60
C THR A 142 6.24 -9.90 15.46
N GLY A 143 6.99 -10.83 14.84
CA GLY A 143 7.63 -11.94 15.55
C GLY A 143 6.61 -12.88 16.21
N SER A 144 5.36 -12.88 15.74
CA SER A 144 4.31 -13.75 16.24
C SER A 144 4.42 -15.17 15.67
N ILE A 145 3.86 -16.15 16.35
CA ILE A 145 3.74 -17.54 15.85
C ILE A 145 2.48 -17.75 15.00
N GLY A 146 1.61 -16.74 14.96
CA GLY A 146 0.41 -16.66 14.13
C GLY A 146 -0.39 -15.40 14.45
N GLY A 147 -1.47 -15.17 13.69
CA GLY A 147 -2.39 -14.06 13.92
C GLY A 147 -3.28 -13.77 12.72
N LEU A 148 -4.21 -12.84 12.89
CA LEU A 148 -4.97 -12.22 11.81
C LEU A 148 -4.37 -10.86 11.50
N PHE A 149 -4.14 -10.57 10.23
CA PHE A 149 -3.55 -9.33 9.74
C PHE A 149 -4.50 -8.64 8.78
N ILE A 150 -4.70 -7.33 8.96
CA ILE A 150 -5.44 -6.44 8.07
C ILE A 150 -4.48 -5.36 7.59
N ASP A 151 -4.21 -5.28 6.29
CA ASP A 151 -3.48 -4.17 5.66
C ASP A 151 -4.44 -3.32 4.81
N ILE A 152 -4.79 -2.14 5.30
CA ILE A 152 -5.64 -1.17 4.60
C ILE A 152 -4.73 -0.19 3.84
N GLY A 153 -4.43 -0.53 2.60
CA GLY A 153 -3.50 0.19 1.74
C GLY A 153 -4.12 1.37 0.98
N GLY A 154 -3.46 1.74 -0.12
CA GLY A 154 -3.99 2.75 -1.06
C GLY A 154 -5.10 2.17 -1.95
N GLY A 155 -4.79 1.12 -2.71
CA GLY A 155 -5.73 0.56 -3.70
C GLY A 155 -6.49 -0.69 -3.25
N LYS A 156 -6.08 -1.33 -2.14
CA LYS A 156 -6.69 -2.57 -1.67
C LYS A 156 -6.58 -2.74 -0.16
N THR A 157 -7.50 -3.51 0.39
CA THR A 157 -7.39 -4.07 1.74
C THR A 157 -7.08 -5.55 1.63
N GLU A 158 -6.04 -6.00 2.33
CA GLU A 158 -5.69 -7.42 2.41
C GLU A 158 -5.93 -7.93 3.82
N VAL A 159 -6.60 -9.08 3.93
CA VAL A 159 -6.92 -9.73 5.20
C VAL A 159 -6.44 -11.17 5.14
N ALA A 160 -5.65 -11.60 6.12
CA ALA A 160 -5.17 -12.97 6.17
C ALA A 160 -4.96 -13.48 7.60
N SER A 161 -5.34 -14.73 7.85
CA SER A 161 -4.92 -15.50 9.01
C SER A 161 -3.67 -16.30 8.66
N VAL A 162 -2.63 -16.13 9.46
CA VAL A 162 -1.30 -16.67 9.20
C VAL A 162 -0.84 -17.49 10.40
N THR A 163 -0.22 -18.63 10.14
CA THR A 163 0.42 -19.52 11.13
C THR A 163 1.93 -19.53 10.89
N ASN A 164 2.69 -20.18 11.78
CA ASN A 164 4.09 -20.50 11.55
C ASN A 164 4.34 -21.51 10.39
N ARG A 165 3.28 -21.98 9.72
CA ARG A 165 3.35 -22.84 8.53
C ARG A 165 2.89 -22.14 7.25
N GLY A 166 2.61 -20.84 7.32
CA GLY A 166 2.13 -20.04 6.20
C GLY A 166 0.70 -19.54 6.37
N ILE A 167 0.13 -19.03 5.28
CA ILE A 167 -1.21 -18.44 5.23
C ILE A 167 -2.27 -19.54 5.30
N ALA A 168 -3.17 -19.46 6.29
CA ALA A 168 -4.27 -20.40 6.46
C ALA A 168 -5.50 -19.98 5.64
N CYS A 169 -5.88 -18.70 5.72
CA CYS A 169 -6.92 -18.09 4.89
C CYS A 169 -6.47 -16.67 4.54
N GLY A 170 -6.69 -16.22 3.31
CA GLY A 170 -6.32 -14.88 2.89
C GLY A 170 -7.12 -14.40 1.70
N VAL A 171 -7.56 -13.15 1.75
CA VAL A 171 -8.33 -12.48 0.71
C VAL A 171 -7.85 -11.05 0.54
N ALA A 172 -8.06 -10.49 -0.65
CA ALA A 172 -7.87 -9.07 -0.90
C ALA A 172 -9.10 -8.50 -1.60
N VAL A 173 -9.49 -7.29 -1.22
CA VAL A 173 -10.59 -6.54 -1.83
C VAL A 173 -10.13 -5.16 -2.25
N ASN A 174 -10.68 -4.64 -3.33
CA ASN A 174 -10.31 -3.33 -3.88
C ASN A 174 -11.05 -2.18 -3.17
N ILE A 175 -11.15 -2.28 -1.85
CA ILE A 175 -11.80 -1.32 -0.97
C ILE A 175 -10.72 -0.80 -0.01
N ALA A 176 -10.26 0.43 -0.24
CA ALA A 176 -9.18 1.06 0.51
C ALA A 176 -9.13 2.58 0.28
N GLY A 177 -7.98 3.23 0.48
CA GLY A 177 -7.84 4.67 0.35
C GLY A 177 -8.31 5.30 -0.97
N ASP A 178 -8.15 4.61 -2.11
CA ASP A 178 -8.59 5.09 -3.43
C ASP A 178 -10.12 5.01 -3.57
N ALA A 179 -10.74 3.96 -3.02
CA ALA A 179 -12.19 3.82 -2.95
C ALA A 179 -12.80 4.88 -2.01
N PHE A 180 -12.13 5.18 -0.89
CA PHE A 180 -12.54 6.25 0.02
C PHE A 180 -12.48 7.62 -0.66
N ASN A 181 -11.45 7.88 -1.47
CA ASN A 181 -11.38 9.09 -2.28
C ASN A 181 -12.55 9.19 -3.26
N ALA A 182 -12.89 8.09 -3.95
CA ALA A 182 -14.00 8.07 -4.89
C ALA A 182 -15.34 8.36 -4.21
N ALA A 183 -15.60 7.77 -3.05
CA ALA A 183 -16.81 8.03 -2.27
C ALA A 183 -16.90 9.50 -1.81
N ILE A 184 -15.81 10.08 -1.33
CA ILE A 184 -15.78 11.50 -0.94
C ILE A 184 -16.00 12.41 -2.16
N ILE A 185 -15.41 12.11 -3.32
CA ILE A 185 -15.66 12.88 -4.55
C ILE A 185 -17.15 12.85 -4.91
N ASP A 186 -17.76 11.67 -4.86
CA ASP A 186 -19.17 11.49 -5.23
C ASP A 186 -20.11 12.23 -4.28
N GLU A 187 -19.90 12.10 -2.96
CA GLU A 187 -20.69 12.81 -1.95
C GLU A 187 -20.59 14.33 -2.14
N VAL A 188 -19.38 14.85 -2.36
CA VAL A 188 -19.17 16.28 -2.54
C VAL A 188 -19.81 16.79 -3.85
N TYR A 189 -19.74 15.99 -4.91
CA TYR A 189 -20.38 16.34 -6.18
C TYR A 189 -21.91 16.31 -6.09
N THR A 190 -22.46 15.29 -5.42
CA THR A 190 -23.90 15.10 -5.24
C THR A 190 -24.49 16.20 -4.36
N ARG A 191 -23.92 16.44 -3.17
CA ARG A 191 -24.44 17.40 -2.18
C ARG A 191 -24.16 18.86 -2.55
N TYR A 192 -22.98 19.16 -3.10
CA TYR A 192 -22.53 20.55 -3.32
C TYR A 192 -22.35 20.95 -4.79
N GLY A 193 -22.41 20.00 -5.72
CA GLY A 193 -22.20 20.26 -7.14
C GLY A 193 -20.75 20.65 -7.48
N VAL A 194 -19.78 20.21 -6.68
CA VAL A 194 -18.34 20.48 -6.88
C VAL A 194 -17.60 19.18 -7.12
N LYS A 195 -16.91 19.08 -8.25
CA LYS A 195 -16.01 17.97 -8.57
C LYS A 195 -14.61 18.26 -8.04
N LEU A 196 -14.16 17.45 -7.09
CA LEU A 196 -12.80 17.51 -6.56
C LEU A 196 -11.82 16.77 -7.49
N GLY A 197 -10.57 17.24 -7.54
CA GLY A 197 -9.47 16.51 -8.17
C GLY A 197 -8.76 15.57 -7.20
N ASP A 198 -8.04 14.58 -7.72
CA ASP A 198 -7.37 13.52 -6.96
C ASP A 198 -6.48 14.05 -5.84
N TYR A 199 -5.70 15.11 -6.11
CA TYR A 199 -4.85 15.74 -5.10
C TYR A 199 -5.66 16.39 -3.97
N THR A 200 -6.74 17.09 -4.31
CA THR A 200 -7.60 17.76 -3.33
C THR A 200 -8.29 16.75 -2.44
N VAL A 201 -8.85 15.68 -3.02
CA VAL A 201 -9.53 14.64 -2.22
C VAL A 201 -8.56 13.88 -1.33
N GLU A 202 -7.37 13.53 -1.83
CA GLU A 202 -6.36 12.84 -1.01
C GLU A 202 -5.93 13.71 0.18
N LYS A 203 -5.73 15.01 -0.08
CA LYS A 203 -5.36 15.97 0.97
C LYS A 203 -6.46 16.10 2.02
N ILE A 204 -7.73 16.23 1.62
CA ILE A 204 -8.80 16.40 2.59
C ILE A 204 -9.08 15.10 3.34
N LYS A 205 -9.07 13.93 2.68
CA LYS A 205 -9.18 12.62 3.32
C LYS A 205 -8.12 12.45 4.42
N THR A 206 -6.86 12.73 4.10
CA THR A 206 -5.75 12.51 5.05
C THR A 206 -5.70 13.53 6.20
N SER A 207 -6.31 14.71 6.05
CA SER A 207 -6.28 15.76 7.07
C SER A 207 -7.58 15.93 7.86
N ALA A 208 -8.70 15.39 7.36
CA ALA A 208 -10.03 15.72 7.87
C ALA A 208 -11.02 14.55 7.94
N LEU A 209 -10.79 13.42 7.26
CA LEU A 209 -11.64 12.24 7.45
C LEU A 209 -11.42 11.69 8.86
N SER A 210 -12.52 11.46 9.58
CA SER A 210 -12.52 11.04 10.98
C SER A 210 -13.76 10.19 11.27
N PHE A 211 -13.56 9.06 11.92
CA PHE A 211 -14.61 8.15 12.37
C PHE A 211 -15.09 8.46 13.79
N TYR A 212 -14.51 9.45 14.48
CA TYR A 212 -15.04 9.93 15.75
C TYR A 212 -16.39 10.63 15.53
N LEU A 213 -17.44 10.15 16.19
CA LEU A 213 -18.80 10.67 16.02
C LEU A 213 -18.96 12.12 16.48
N ASN A 214 -18.13 12.57 17.43
CA ASN A 214 -18.11 13.92 17.97
C ASN A 214 -17.23 14.90 17.18
N ASP A 215 -16.68 14.49 16.03
CA ASP A 215 -15.93 15.37 15.15
C ASP A 215 -16.88 16.21 14.28
N GLU A 216 -16.99 17.50 14.63
CA GLU A 216 -17.79 18.50 13.93
C GLU A 216 -16.94 19.40 13.01
N GLY A 217 -15.72 18.95 12.66
CA GLY A 217 -14.80 19.70 11.81
C GLY A 217 -15.45 20.11 10.47
N SER A 218 -15.16 21.33 10.03
CA SER A 218 -15.61 21.87 8.74
C SER A 218 -14.44 22.44 7.96
N TYR A 219 -14.39 22.15 6.67
CA TYR A 219 -13.22 22.33 5.83
C TYR A 219 -13.61 22.93 4.48
N ALA A 220 -12.90 23.98 4.08
CA ALA A 220 -13.04 24.55 2.75
C ALA A 220 -12.33 23.68 1.72
N VAL A 221 -13.07 23.24 0.70
CA VAL A 221 -12.51 22.52 -0.46
C VAL A 221 -12.86 23.24 -1.75
N SER A 222 -11.94 23.19 -2.71
CA SER A 222 -12.09 23.83 -4.02
C SER A 222 -12.03 22.80 -5.14
N GLY A 223 -12.87 23.00 -6.15
CA GLY A 223 -12.95 22.13 -7.32
C GLY A 223 -13.69 22.79 -8.48
N GLY A 224 -14.05 22.01 -9.49
CA GLY A 224 -14.85 22.47 -10.62
C GLY A 224 -16.35 22.38 -10.32
N GLY A 225 -17.09 23.47 -10.51
CA GLY A 225 -18.55 23.46 -10.47
C GLY A 225 -19.17 22.69 -11.64
N ARG A 226 -20.50 22.52 -11.62
CA ARG A 226 -21.26 21.86 -12.70
C ARG A 226 -21.11 22.55 -14.07
N ASP A 227 -20.87 23.86 -14.05
CA ASP A 227 -20.58 24.72 -15.20
C ASP A 227 -19.09 24.71 -15.59
N GLY A 228 -18.24 23.98 -14.86
CA GLY A 228 -16.79 23.96 -15.03
C GLY A 228 -16.06 25.12 -14.38
N ALA A 229 -16.76 26.09 -13.79
CA ALA A 229 -16.13 27.23 -13.12
C ALA A 229 -15.54 26.80 -11.76
N PRO A 230 -14.38 27.34 -11.34
CA PRO A 230 -13.84 27.08 -10.01
C PRO A 230 -14.85 27.47 -8.92
N ARG A 231 -15.14 26.55 -8.00
CA ARG A 231 -16.05 26.76 -6.87
C ARG A 231 -15.43 26.23 -5.58
N SER A 232 -15.70 26.91 -4.48
CA SER A 232 -15.31 26.47 -3.14
C SER A 232 -16.54 26.25 -2.28
N VAL A 233 -16.53 25.17 -1.49
CA VAL A 233 -17.62 24.80 -0.57
C VAL A 233 -17.05 24.36 0.77
N MET A 234 -17.86 24.44 1.82
CA MET A 234 -17.54 23.89 3.13
C MET A 234 -18.11 22.48 3.22
N ILE A 235 -17.26 21.50 3.52
CA ILE A 235 -17.65 20.11 3.80
C ILE A 235 -17.30 19.79 5.24
N THR A 236 -18.01 18.85 5.85
CA THR A 236 -17.82 18.45 7.24
C THR A 236 -17.14 17.09 7.36
N ALA A 237 -16.55 16.81 8.51
CA ALA A 237 -16.05 15.47 8.84
C ALA A 237 -17.16 14.41 8.72
N ALA A 238 -18.40 14.77 9.10
CA ALA A 238 -19.57 13.91 8.97
C ALA A 238 -19.89 13.56 7.50
N ASP A 239 -19.87 14.54 6.59
CA ASP A 239 -20.12 14.27 5.16
C ASP A 239 -19.13 13.23 4.61
N MET A 240 -17.85 13.34 4.96
CA MET A 240 -16.83 12.38 4.52
C MET A 240 -16.98 11.03 5.21
N ARG A 241 -17.30 11.00 6.52
CA ARG A 241 -17.52 9.76 7.25
C ARG A 241 -18.71 8.99 6.68
N ASP A 242 -19.85 9.65 6.47
CA ASP A 242 -21.06 9.03 5.96
C ASP A 242 -20.86 8.43 4.56
N ALA A 243 -20.03 9.09 3.72
CA ALA A 243 -19.66 8.57 2.41
C ALA A 243 -18.76 7.32 2.47
N VAL A 244 -17.86 7.25 3.46
CA VAL A 244 -16.85 6.18 3.58
C VAL A 244 -17.33 5.01 4.44
N LEU A 245 -18.28 5.23 5.35
CA LEU A 245 -18.78 4.24 6.30
C LEU A 245 -19.22 2.92 5.63
N PRO A 246 -20.01 2.91 4.53
CA PRO A 246 -20.42 1.67 3.90
C PRO A 246 -19.24 0.84 3.38
N LEU A 247 -18.18 1.50 2.89
CA LEU A 247 -16.97 0.82 2.43
C LEU A 247 -16.17 0.21 3.58
N VAL A 248 -16.21 0.83 4.76
CA VAL A 248 -15.59 0.25 5.97
C VAL A 248 -16.42 -0.93 6.49
N ASP A 249 -17.75 -0.85 6.42
CA ASP A 249 -18.64 -1.99 6.74
C ASP A 249 -18.36 -3.19 5.84
N ASP A 250 -18.15 -2.97 4.53
CA ASP A 250 -17.74 -4.03 3.60
C ASP A 250 -16.39 -4.67 4.00
N ILE A 251 -15.41 -3.85 4.44
CA ILE A 251 -14.13 -4.37 4.96
C ILE A 251 -14.36 -5.20 6.23
N ILE A 252 -15.21 -4.73 7.14
CA ILE A 252 -15.55 -5.46 8.37
C ILE A 252 -16.17 -6.82 8.03
N GLU A 253 -17.10 -6.89 7.09
CA GLU A 253 -17.71 -8.15 6.66
C GLU A 253 -16.66 -9.12 6.10
N VAL A 254 -15.74 -8.63 5.26
CA VAL A 254 -14.62 -9.42 4.73
C VAL A 254 -13.75 -9.98 5.86
N VAL A 255 -13.41 -9.16 6.86
CA VAL A 255 -12.62 -9.58 8.01
C VAL A 255 -13.35 -10.66 8.82
N MET A 256 -14.64 -10.47 9.08
CA MET A 256 -15.48 -11.44 9.79
C MET A 256 -15.55 -12.78 9.05
N ASN A 257 -15.63 -12.74 7.72
CA ASN A 257 -15.60 -13.95 6.89
C ASN A 257 -14.27 -14.70 6.98
N VAL A 258 -13.14 -13.99 7.07
CA VAL A 258 -11.82 -14.64 7.28
C VAL A 258 -11.69 -15.16 8.72
N LEU A 259 -12.16 -14.43 9.72
CA LEU A 259 -12.21 -14.88 11.12
C LEU A 259 -12.99 -16.21 11.24
N ASN A 260 -14.15 -16.31 10.60
CA ASN A 260 -14.98 -17.51 10.62
C ASN A 260 -14.32 -18.73 9.93
N GLN A 261 -13.44 -18.49 8.96
CA GLN A 261 -12.66 -19.53 8.27
C GLN A 261 -11.32 -19.82 8.95
N THR A 262 -10.96 -19.06 9.99
CA THR A 262 -9.66 -19.19 10.64
C THR A 262 -9.62 -20.49 11.46
N PRO A 263 -8.56 -21.31 11.30
CA PRO A 263 -8.43 -22.55 12.04
C PRO A 263 -8.47 -22.35 13.57
N PRO A 264 -9.07 -23.28 14.34
CA PRO A 264 -9.17 -23.16 15.80
C PRO A 264 -7.83 -22.99 16.51
N GLU A 265 -6.73 -23.52 15.94
CA GLU A 265 -5.39 -23.35 16.50
C GLU A 265 -4.92 -21.88 16.57
N LEU A 266 -5.48 -20.98 15.74
CA LEU A 266 -5.18 -19.55 15.75
C LEU A 266 -6.10 -18.75 16.68
N SER A 267 -7.24 -19.30 17.10
CA SER A 267 -8.24 -18.58 17.89
C SER A 267 -7.66 -18.09 19.22
N ALA A 268 -6.86 -18.90 19.90
CA ALA A 268 -6.23 -18.50 21.16
C ALA A 268 -5.27 -17.30 20.99
N GLU A 269 -4.53 -17.25 19.88
CA GLU A 269 -3.58 -16.16 19.62
C GLU A 269 -4.32 -14.88 19.21
N ILE A 270 -5.38 -14.99 18.40
CA ILE A 270 -6.24 -13.85 18.01
C ILE A 270 -7.00 -13.29 19.22
N LEU A 271 -7.55 -14.13 20.09
CA LEU A 271 -8.21 -13.68 21.31
C LEU A 271 -7.24 -12.95 22.25
N ARG A 272 -5.99 -13.41 22.32
CA ARG A 272 -4.97 -12.86 23.23
C ARG A 272 -4.33 -11.57 22.73
N LYS A 273 -3.98 -11.51 21.44
CA LYS A 273 -3.23 -10.39 20.83
C LYS A 273 -4.10 -9.47 19.98
N GLY A 274 -5.34 -9.87 19.72
CA GLY A 274 -6.22 -9.18 18.80
C GLY A 274 -5.86 -9.40 17.35
N ILE A 275 -6.42 -8.54 16.52
CA ILE A 275 -6.19 -8.47 15.09
C ILE A 275 -5.10 -7.42 14.83
N PHE A 276 -4.04 -7.79 14.12
CA PHE A 276 -3.02 -6.84 13.72
C PHE A 276 -3.53 -5.98 12.57
N VAL A 277 -3.44 -4.66 12.71
CA VAL A 277 -3.87 -3.72 11.66
C VAL A 277 -2.71 -2.84 11.20
N THR A 278 -2.61 -2.65 9.89
CA THR A 278 -1.55 -1.89 9.23
C THR A 278 -2.03 -1.18 7.97
N GLY A 279 -1.12 -0.56 7.22
CA GLY A 279 -1.42 0.19 6.02
C GLY A 279 -1.59 1.68 6.25
N GLY A 280 -1.60 2.45 5.16
CA GLY A 280 -1.72 3.91 5.23
C GLY A 280 -3.10 4.37 5.70
N SER A 281 -4.14 3.68 5.23
CA SER A 281 -5.54 4.04 5.50
C SER A 281 -6.05 3.56 6.85
N SER A 282 -5.37 2.63 7.52
CA SER A 282 -5.74 2.23 8.89
C SER A 282 -5.47 3.32 9.93
N ARG A 283 -4.73 4.37 9.57
CA ARG A 283 -4.40 5.50 10.44
C ARG A 283 -5.46 6.61 10.46
N ILE A 284 -6.59 6.41 9.78
CA ILE A 284 -7.71 7.35 9.83
C ILE A 284 -8.18 7.44 11.30
N PRO A 285 -8.27 8.65 11.88
CA PRO A 285 -8.72 8.84 13.26
C PRO A 285 -10.07 8.17 13.52
N GLY A 286 -10.21 7.45 14.64
CA GLY A 286 -11.45 6.77 15.03
C GLY A 286 -11.74 5.45 14.30
N LEU A 287 -11.02 5.13 13.22
CA LEU A 287 -11.28 3.92 12.43
C LEU A 287 -11.00 2.65 13.24
N LYS A 288 -9.93 2.66 14.03
CA LYS A 288 -9.57 1.56 14.92
C LYS A 288 -10.71 1.28 15.90
N GLU A 289 -11.17 2.30 16.61
CA GLU A 289 -12.22 2.21 17.62
C GLU A 289 -13.54 1.72 17.01
N TYR A 290 -13.87 2.22 15.81
CA TYR A 290 -15.03 1.78 15.05
C TYR A 290 -14.96 0.28 14.72
N MET A 291 -13.83 -0.17 14.19
CA MET A 291 -13.62 -1.59 13.84
C MET A 291 -13.56 -2.50 15.09
N GLU A 292 -12.92 -2.06 16.18
CA GLU A 292 -12.90 -2.82 17.45
C GLU A 292 -14.29 -3.05 18.01
N GLN A 293 -15.16 -2.03 17.95
CA GLN A 293 -16.55 -2.16 18.35
C GLN A 293 -17.30 -3.17 17.48
N ALA A 294 -17.05 -3.18 16.17
CA ALA A 294 -17.70 -4.12 15.24
C ALA A 294 -17.23 -5.57 15.43
N PHE A 295 -15.94 -5.78 15.72
CA PHE A 295 -15.38 -7.12 15.89
C PHE A 295 -15.52 -7.70 17.30
N GLU A 296 -15.78 -6.86 18.30
CA GLU A 296 -15.69 -7.23 19.72
C GLU A 296 -14.31 -7.82 20.10
N LEU A 297 -13.26 -7.41 19.38
CA LEU A 297 -11.89 -7.86 19.53
C LEU A 297 -10.92 -6.67 19.48
N PRO A 298 -9.81 -6.72 20.22
CA PRO A 298 -8.82 -5.66 20.16
C PRO A 298 -8.14 -5.60 18.78
N LEU A 299 -7.88 -4.40 18.29
CA LEU A 299 -7.04 -4.15 17.13
C LEU A 299 -5.67 -3.66 17.60
N THR A 300 -4.63 -4.37 17.20
CA THR A 300 -3.25 -4.02 17.52
C THR A 300 -2.61 -3.33 16.31
N PRO A 301 -2.53 -1.99 16.29
CA PRO A 301 -1.87 -1.27 15.21
C PRO A 301 -0.37 -1.55 15.21
N LEU A 302 0.20 -1.77 14.02
CA LEU A 302 1.65 -1.89 13.87
C LEU A 302 2.30 -0.50 13.94
N TYR A 303 3.33 -0.36 14.78
CA TYR A 303 3.96 0.93 15.10
C TYR A 303 4.45 1.71 13.88
N ASP A 304 5.01 1.01 12.88
CA ASP A 304 5.39 1.60 11.59
C ASP A 304 4.51 1.06 10.47
N GLY A 305 3.19 1.26 10.62
CA GLY A 305 2.17 0.70 9.73
C GLY A 305 2.50 0.84 8.24
N PRO A 306 2.76 2.06 7.72
CA PRO A 306 3.04 2.27 6.30
C PRO A 306 4.33 1.61 5.76
N ASN A 307 5.24 1.17 6.63
CA ASN A 307 6.50 0.51 6.25
C ASN A 307 6.58 -0.95 6.72
N SER A 308 5.60 -1.40 7.52
CA SER A 308 5.61 -2.69 8.22
C SER A 308 5.87 -3.88 7.29
N VAL A 309 5.30 -3.87 6.09
CA VAL A 309 5.51 -4.90 5.06
C VAL A 309 6.98 -4.96 4.62
N ALA A 310 7.59 -3.82 4.28
CA ALA A 310 9.00 -3.77 3.88
C ALA A 310 9.96 -4.10 5.05
N ILE A 311 9.64 -3.66 6.27
CA ILE A 311 10.43 -4.00 7.46
C ILE A 311 10.34 -5.49 7.77
N GLY A 312 9.15 -6.06 7.67
CA GLY A 312 8.89 -7.47 7.85
C GLY A 312 9.62 -8.33 6.82
N GLY A 313 9.54 -7.95 5.55
CA GLY A 313 10.28 -8.61 4.48
C GLY A 313 11.81 -8.52 4.66
N ALA A 314 12.32 -7.44 5.27
CA ALA A 314 13.74 -7.31 5.58
C ALA A 314 14.22 -8.34 6.63
N LYS A 315 13.33 -8.85 7.49
CA LYS A 315 13.67 -9.92 8.45
C LYS A 315 14.10 -11.21 7.74
N PHE A 316 13.54 -11.50 6.57
CA PHE A 316 13.93 -12.66 5.77
C PHE A 316 15.32 -12.52 5.13
N LEU A 317 15.82 -11.29 4.97
CA LEU A 317 17.19 -11.06 4.52
C LEU A 317 18.21 -11.42 5.60
N ASP A 318 17.83 -11.28 6.87
CA ASP A 318 18.65 -11.65 8.03
C ASP A 318 18.52 -13.14 8.37
N ASP A 319 17.33 -13.71 8.20
CA ASP A 319 17.04 -15.13 8.44
C ASP A 319 16.31 -15.78 7.25
N LYS A 320 17.09 -16.35 6.33
CA LYS A 320 16.56 -17.11 5.18
C LYS A 320 15.83 -18.41 5.58
N ARG A 321 16.12 -18.97 6.76
CA ARG A 321 15.47 -20.21 7.22
C ARG A 321 14.02 -19.94 7.58
N LEU A 322 13.75 -18.82 8.25
CA LEU A 322 12.39 -18.38 8.55
C LEU A 322 11.53 -18.34 7.26
N LEU A 323 12.07 -17.77 6.18
CA LEU A 323 11.35 -17.73 4.91
C LEU A 323 11.19 -19.13 4.29
N SER A 324 12.23 -19.96 4.35
CA SER A 324 12.20 -21.33 3.84
C SER A 324 11.14 -22.18 4.53
N ASP A 325 11.03 -22.05 5.85
CA ASP A 325 10.06 -22.78 6.67
C ASP A 325 8.62 -22.34 6.36
N LEU A 326 8.40 -21.03 6.16
CA LEU A 326 7.09 -20.48 5.81
C LEU A 326 6.65 -20.81 4.37
N LEU A 327 7.59 -20.87 3.43
CA LEU A 327 7.30 -21.23 2.03
C LEU A 327 7.30 -22.75 1.79
N GLY A 328 7.76 -23.56 2.76
CA GLY A 328 7.90 -25.00 2.60
C GLY A 328 8.94 -25.41 1.55
N VAL A 329 9.89 -24.54 1.22
CA VAL A 329 10.95 -24.78 0.22
C VAL A 329 12.30 -24.35 0.79
N LYS A 330 13.38 -25.08 0.48
CA LYS A 330 14.73 -24.64 0.83
C LYS A 330 15.16 -23.49 -0.07
N LEU A 331 15.43 -22.33 0.52
CA LEU A 331 16.13 -21.24 -0.15
C LEU A 331 17.64 -21.39 0.11
N ASP A 332 18.41 -21.52 -0.97
CA ASP A 332 19.87 -21.65 -0.93
C ASP A 332 20.59 -20.31 -0.58
#